data_AF-Z9JNZ3-F1
#
_entry.id   AF-Z9JNZ3-F1
#
_cell.length_a   1.000
_cell.length_b   1.000
_cell.length_c   1.000
_cell.angle_alpha   90.00
_cell.angle_beta   90.00
_cell.angle_gamma   90.00
#
_symmetry.space_group_name_H-M   'P 1'
#
loop_
_entity.id
_entity.type
_entity.pdbx_description
1 polymer ?
#
loop_
_entity_poly.entity_id
_entity_poly.type
_entity_poly.pdbx_seq_one_letter_code
_entity_poly.pdbx_strand_id
1 'polypeptide(L)'
;MRISVLGASGRTGSAVVRRAREAGHEVTAVVREQSRLDEDLHPEHVVAGRDWDATLLTRAVAGADAVAFCLGPVPGGPRTVQQDLVALTLAAMRETGTRRLAAISASGGVVDGDDPLSRYLAKPIISRLLRHAFADMAEMEARIRASDRDWTILRPPRLLDGPGRGRYRSRRDGNVRWSYSLARADLALAVLDAIADASSIGATISVAAGTPDSSAGAHR
;
A
#
# COMPACT_ATOMS: atom_id res chain seq x y z
N MET A 1 13.50 -6.91 -10.28
CA MET A 1 13.68 -5.58 -9.65
C MET A 1 13.92 -5.78 -8.17
N ARG A 2 14.58 -4.82 -7.51
CA ARG A 2 14.78 -4.76 -6.07
C ARG A 2 13.65 -3.97 -5.43
N ILE A 3 12.83 -4.60 -4.59
CA ILE A 3 11.66 -4.00 -3.95
C ILE A 3 11.85 -4.00 -2.45
N SER A 4 11.80 -2.83 -1.84
CA SER A 4 11.76 -2.70 -0.38
C SER A 4 10.32 -2.70 0.11
N VAL A 5 9.95 -3.66 0.96
CA VAL A 5 8.58 -3.81 1.47
C VAL A 5 8.53 -3.39 2.94
N LEU A 6 7.98 -2.20 3.17
CA LEU A 6 7.78 -1.64 4.50
C LEU A 6 6.51 -2.23 5.13
N GLY A 7 6.66 -2.88 6.28
CA GLY A 7 5.55 -3.56 6.97
C GLY A 7 5.40 -5.01 6.52
N ALA A 8 6.50 -5.66 6.14
CA ALA A 8 6.53 -7.00 5.56
C ALA A 8 5.95 -8.10 6.46
N SER A 9 5.93 -7.92 7.79
CA SER A 9 5.29 -8.85 8.74
C SER A 9 3.79 -8.62 8.93
N GLY A 10 3.21 -7.58 8.33
CA GLY A 10 1.78 -7.33 8.34
C GLY A 10 1.03 -8.22 7.35
N ARG A 11 -0.27 -8.45 7.57
CA ARG A 11 -1.10 -9.31 6.70
C ARG A 11 -1.04 -8.96 5.20
N THR A 12 -0.99 -7.66 4.88
CA THR A 12 -0.87 -7.21 3.49
C THR A 12 0.59 -7.21 3.02
N GLY A 13 1.53 -6.81 3.89
CA GLY A 13 2.95 -6.80 3.56
C GLY A 13 3.49 -8.19 3.24
N SER A 14 3.09 -9.22 3.99
CA SER A 14 3.50 -10.61 3.74
C SER A 14 2.96 -11.12 2.41
N ALA A 15 1.74 -10.72 2.02
CA ALA A 15 1.19 -11.02 0.70
C ALA A 15 1.99 -10.34 -0.42
N VAL A 16 2.43 -9.09 -0.22
CA VAL A 16 3.30 -8.37 -1.17
C VAL A 16 4.66 -9.06 -1.31
N VAL A 17 5.31 -9.43 -0.18
CA VAL A 17 6.60 -10.15 -0.21
C VAL A 17 6.46 -11.46 -0.99
N ARG A 18 5.46 -12.28 -0.65
CA ARG A 18 5.20 -13.56 -1.31
C ARG A 18 5.02 -13.38 -2.82
N ARG A 19 4.13 -12.47 -3.22
CA ARG A 19 3.83 -12.22 -4.63
C ARG A 19 5.03 -11.66 -5.39
N ALA A 20 5.82 -10.78 -4.77
CA ALA A 20 7.02 -10.20 -5.38
C ALA A 20 8.08 -11.28 -5.64
N ARG A 21 8.29 -12.19 -4.68
CA ARG A 21 9.20 -13.34 -4.81
C ARG A 21 8.75 -14.31 -5.89
N GLU A 22 7.47 -14.66 -5.92
CA GLU A 22 6.88 -15.47 -6.99
C GLU A 22 7.04 -14.83 -8.38
N ALA A 23 7.08 -13.50 -8.46
CA ALA A 23 7.33 -12.75 -9.68
C ALA A 23 8.84 -12.59 -10.02
N GLY A 24 9.73 -13.22 -9.24
CA GLY A 24 11.19 -13.17 -9.47
C GLY A 24 11.83 -11.82 -9.11
N HIS A 25 11.22 -11.06 -8.21
CA HIS A 25 11.81 -9.82 -7.68
C HIS A 25 12.69 -10.10 -6.46
N GLU A 26 13.74 -9.29 -6.31
CA GLU A 26 14.57 -9.27 -5.12
C GLU A 26 13.89 -8.41 -4.05
N VAL A 27 13.61 -8.98 -2.89
CA VAL A 27 12.82 -8.34 -1.84
C VAL A 27 13.68 -8.05 -0.61
N THR A 28 13.66 -6.79 -0.20
CA THR A 28 14.09 -6.38 1.14
C THR A 28 12.85 -6.27 2.03
N ALA A 29 12.69 -7.20 2.97
CA ALA A 29 11.60 -7.19 3.93
C ALA A 29 11.97 -6.32 5.13
N VAL A 30 11.21 -5.25 5.38
CA VAL A 30 11.47 -4.33 6.49
C VAL A 30 10.44 -4.57 7.59
N VAL A 31 10.93 -4.94 8.77
CA VAL A 31 10.12 -5.39 9.90
C VAL A 31 10.57 -4.75 11.21
N ARG A 32 9.70 -4.75 12.21
CA ARG A 32 10.09 -4.30 13.56
C ARG A 32 10.99 -5.30 14.28
N GLU A 33 10.64 -6.58 14.13
CA GLU A 33 11.33 -7.70 14.76
C GLU A 33 11.37 -8.83 13.73
N GLN A 34 12.54 -9.43 13.54
CA GLN A 34 12.74 -10.48 12.54
C GLN A 34 11.89 -11.73 12.84
N SER A 35 11.70 -12.08 14.11
CA SER A 35 10.86 -13.20 14.56
C SER A 35 9.37 -13.07 14.20
N ARG A 36 8.93 -11.88 13.74
CA ARG A 36 7.55 -11.65 13.29
C ARG A 36 7.38 -11.86 11.78
N LEU A 37 8.48 -12.04 11.06
CA LEU A 37 8.44 -12.37 9.65
C LEU A 37 8.16 -13.87 9.53
N ASP A 38 7.20 -14.21 8.69
CA ASP A 38 6.90 -15.59 8.33
C ASP A 38 8.10 -16.21 7.59
N GLU A 39 8.62 -17.32 8.12
CA GLU A 39 9.84 -17.96 7.62
C GLU A 39 9.68 -18.44 6.18
N ASP A 40 8.47 -18.83 5.78
CA ASP A 40 8.14 -19.33 4.44
C ASP A 40 8.25 -18.23 3.35
N LEU A 41 8.36 -16.96 3.73
CA LEU A 41 8.47 -15.85 2.78
C LEU A 41 9.85 -15.74 2.11
N HIS A 42 10.90 -16.22 2.79
CA HIS A 42 12.29 -16.22 2.31
C HIS A 42 12.69 -15.01 1.45
N PRO A 43 12.60 -13.76 1.96
CA PRO A 43 13.11 -12.60 1.24
C PRO A 43 14.64 -12.64 1.17
N GLU A 44 15.21 -11.99 0.16
CA GLU A 44 16.66 -11.91 -0.06
C GLU A 44 17.36 -11.17 1.07
N HIS A 45 16.71 -10.12 1.57
CA HIS A 45 17.22 -9.32 2.66
C HIS A 45 16.14 -9.03 3.69
N VAL A 46 16.55 -9.00 4.97
CA VAL A 46 15.71 -8.56 6.08
C VAL A 46 16.36 -7.39 6.76
N VAL A 47 15.63 -6.28 6.87
CA VAL A 47 16.02 -5.12 7.68
C VAL A 47 15.08 -5.06 8.86
N ALA A 48 15.59 -5.45 10.03
CA ALA A 48 14.84 -5.44 11.29
C ALA A 48 15.30 -4.31 12.21
N GLY A 49 14.34 -3.65 12.86
CA GLY A 49 14.61 -2.72 13.95
C GLY A 49 13.32 -2.20 14.58
N ARG A 50 13.29 -2.11 15.91
CA ARG A 50 12.09 -1.72 16.66
C ARG A 50 11.70 -0.27 16.39
N ASP A 51 12.72 0.58 16.31
CA ASP A 51 12.58 2.00 15.99
C ASP A 51 12.93 2.20 14.52
N TRP A 52 11.93 2.62 13.74
CA TRP A 52 12.09 2.90 12.32
C TRP A 52 12.56 4.34 12.16
N ASP A 53 13.82 4.56 12.48
CA ASP A 53 14.49 5.85 12.35
C ASP A 53 15.00 6.11 10.92
N ALA A 54 15.59 7.29 10.71
CA ALA A 54 16.14 7.67 9.41
C ALA A 54 17.23 6.69 8.94
N THR A 55 18.15 6.29 9.82
CA THR A 55 19.25 5.38 9.50
C THR A 55 18.75 4.03 9.00
N LEU A 56 17.79 3.43 9.70
CA LEU A 56 17.19 2.16 9.33
C LEU A 56 16.49 2.27 7.99
N LEU A 57 15.70 3.33 7.77
CA LEU A 57 14.95 3.51 6.54
C LEU A 57 15.85 3.81 5.35
N THR A 58 16.90 4.61 5.51
CA THR A 58 17.92 4.86 4.46
C THR A 58 18.58 3.54 4.07
N ARG A 59 19.01 2.71 5.03
CA ARG A 59 19.53 1.36 4.72
C ARG A 59 18.50 0.49 4.02
N ALA A 60 17.24 0.57 4.43
CA ALA A 60 16.17 -0.29 3.91
C ALA A 60 15.78 0.02 2.46
N VAL A 61 15.92 1.28 2.02
CA VAL A 61 15.56 1.70 0.65
C VAL A 61 16.77 1.90 -0.26
N ALA A 62 17.99 1.83 0.29
CA ALA A 62 19.23 1.94 -0.48
C ALA A 62 19.30 0.90 -1.59
N GLY A 63 19.50 1.36 -2.83
CA GLY A 63 19.58 0.49 -4.00
C GLY A 63 18.24 -0.17 -4.40
N ALA A 64 17.12 0.13 -3.75
CA ALA A 64 15.82 -0.36 -4.19
C ALA A 64 15.40 0.34 -5.49
N ASP A 65 14.79 -0.40 -6.41
CA ASP A 65 14.17 0.18 -7.61
C ASP A 65 12.77 0.75 -7.26
N ALA A 66 12.10 0.17 -6.26
CA ALA A 66 10.81 0.63 -5.76
C ALA A 66 10.60 0.35 -4.26
N VAL A 67 9.77 1.17 -3.62
CA VAL A 67 9.32 0.98 -2.24
C VAL A 67 7.83 0.68 -2.20
N ALA A 68 7.44 -0.41 -1.54
CA ALA A 68 6.06 -0.74 -1.22
C ALA A 68 5.78 -0.37 0.24
N PHE A 69 4.99 0.69 0.46
CA PHE A 69 4.58 1.16 1.78
C PHE A 69 3.29 0.46 2.22
N CYS A 70 3.45 -0.64 2.97
CA CYS A 70 2.36 -1.52 3.43
C CYS A 70 2.05 -1.34 4.93
N LEU A 71 2.51 -0.23 5.53
CA LEU A 71 2.26 0.09 6.93
C LEU A 71 0.81 0.54 7.13
N GLY A 72 0.15 -0.06 8.12
CA GLY A 72 -1.22 0.26 8.50
C GLY A 72 -1.32 0.69 9.96
N PRO A 73 -2.52 1.09 10.41
CA PRO A 73 -2.74 1.52 11.79
C PRO A 73 -2.50 0.36 12.76
N VAL A 74 -1.82 0.65 13.87
CA VAL A 74 -1.58 -0.32 14.95
C VAL A 74 -2.66 -0.13 16.01
N PRO A 75 -3.48 -1.16 16.32
CA PRO A 75 -4.46 -1.07 17.41
C PRO A 75 -3.77 -0.69 18.74
N GLY A 76 -4.27 0.36 19.39
CA GLY A 76 -3.68 0.88 20.64
C GLY A 76 -2.32 1.58 20.47
N GLY A 77 -1.83 1.76 19.24
CA GLY A 77 -0.58 2.48 18.95
C GLY A 77 -0.78 3.99 18.83
N PRO A 78 0.32 4.73 18.54
CA PRO A 78 0.25 6.17 18.27
C PRO A 78 -0.71 6.50 17.13
N ARG A 79 -1.29 7.70 17.17
CA ARG A 79 -2.31 8.12 16.20
C ARG A 79 -1.74 8.62 14.87
N THR A 80 -0.42 8.71 14.75
CA THR A 80 0.32 9.36 13.64
C THR A 80 1.35 8.44 12.99
N VAL A 81 1.27 7.12 13.24
CA VAL A 81 2.31 6.17 12.80
C VAL A 81 2.54 6.22 11.29
N GLN A 82 1.48 6.35 10.49
CA GLN A 82 1.61 6.32 9.03
C GLN A 82 2.18 7.63 8.49
N GLN A 83 1.71 8.79 8.97
CA GLN A 83 2.23 10.08 8.50
C GLN A 83 3.70 10.31 8.90
N ASP A 84 4.11 9.82 10.08
CA ASP A 84 5.47 9.99 10.58
C ASP A 84 6.44 9.09 9.80
N LEU A 85 6.08 7.80 9.64
CA LEU A 85 6.92 6.84 8.92
C LEU A 85 7.00 7.13 7.42
N VAL A 86 5.94 7.65 6.80
CA VAL A 86 6.03 8.05 5.39
C VAL A 86 6.95 9.25 5.21
N ALA A 87 6.97 10.21 6.15
CA ALA A 87 7.87 11.35 6.08
C ALA A 87 9.34 10.91 6.14
N LEU A 88 9.68 10.00 7.06
CA LEU A 88 11.02 9.42 7.15
C LEU A 88 11.36 8.59 5.91
N THR A 89 10.41 7.81 5.39
CA THR A 89 10.60 7.03 4.16
C THR A 89 10.89 7.93 2.97
N LEU A 90 10.14 9.01 2.79
CA LEU A 90 10.36 9.99 1.73
C LEU A 90 11.72 10.70 1.86
N ALA A 91 12.18 10.96 3.09
CA ALA A 91 13.52 11.50 3.32
C ALA A 91 14.62 10.49 2.95
N ALA A 92 14.49 9.23 3.40
CA ALA A 92 15.41 8.14 3.04
C ALA A 92 15.47 7.92 1.52
N MET A 93 14.32 7.87 0.85
CA MET A 93 14.25 7.76 -0.60
C MET A 93 14.92 8.93 -1.33
N ARG A 94 14.86 10.15 -0.77
CA ARG A 94 15.58 11.32 -1.32
C ARG A 94 17.08 11.14 -1.20
N GLU A 95 17.55 10.71 -0.05
CA GLU A 95 18.96 10.48 0.23
C GLU A 95 19.55 9.37 -0.67
N THR A 96 18.82 8.28 -0.89
CA THR A 96 19.30 7.14 -1.68
C THR A 96 19.04 7.28 -3.20
N GLY A 97 18.31 8.32 -3.61
CA GLY A 97 17.89 8.50 -5.00
C GLY A 97 16.75 7.59 -5.46
N THR A 98 16.15 6.80 -4.58
CA THR A 98 15.01 5.92 -4.91
C THR A 98 13.77 6.75 -5.26
N ARG A 99 13.19 6.52 -6.44
CA ARG A 99 12.08 7.35 -6.95
C ARG A 99 10.70 6.73 -6.80
N ARG A 100 10.54 5.43 -7.08
CA ARG A 100 9.23 4.78 -7.19
C ARG A 100 8.66 4.42 -5.82
N LEU A 101 7.44 4.88 -5.54
CA LEU A 101 6.69 4.59 -4.30
C LEU A 101 5.29 4.07 -4.62
N ALA A 102 4.93 2.89 -4.11
CA ALA A 102 3.54 2.43 -4.06
C ALA A 102 3.07 2.38 -2.61
N ALA A 103 2.06 3.15 -2.26
CA ALA A 103 1.58 3.27 -0.88
C ALA A 103 0.14 2.79 -0.73
N ILE A 104 -0.14 2.03 0.34
CA ILE A 104 -1.47 1.51 0.64
C ILE A 104 -2.16 2.44 1.63
N SER A 105 -3.34 2.93 1.26
CA SER A 105 -4.24 3.73 2.08
C SER A 105 -5.57 2.97 2.27
N ALA A 106 -6.70 3.66 2.24
CA ALA A 106 -8.03 3.08 2.30
C ALA A 106 -9.04 3.90 1.48
N SER A 107 -10.05 3.23 0.91
CA SER A 107 -11.16 3.90 0.20
C SER A 107 -12.22 4.52 1.11
N GLY A 108 -12.11 4.34 2.43
CA GLY A 108 -13.11 4.75 3.41
C GLY A 108 -13.41 6.25 3.45
N GLY A 109 -12.42 7.10 3.12
CA GLY A 109 -12.57 8.56 3.11
C GLY A 109 -13.13 9.14 1.79
N VAL A 110 -13.30 8.33 0.75
CA VAL A 110 -13.79 8.78 -0.58
C VAL A 110 -15.25 8.37 -0.72
N VAL A 111 -16.14 9.27 -1.13
CA VAL A 111 -17.57 8.96 -1.33
C VAL A 111 -18.00 8.86 -2.79
N ASP A 112 -17.16 9.32 -3.73
CA ASP A 112 -17.46 9.16 -5.15
C ASP A 112 -17.31 7.69 -5.57
N GLY A 113 -18.33 7.16 -6.25
CA GLY A 113 -18.41 5.75 -6.66
C GLY A 113 -19.06 4.80 -5.66
N ASP A 114 -19.47 5.27 -4.48
CA ASP A 114 -20.23 4.47 -3.52
C ASP A 114 -21.72 4.39 -3.89
N ASP A 115 -22.36 3.29 -3.50
CA ASP A 115 -23.82 3.21 -3.47
C ASP A 115 -24.40 4.01 -2.28
N PRO A 116 -25.71 4.34 -2.31
CA PRO A 116 -26.34 5.12 -1.25
C PRO A 116 -26.20 4.52 0.15
N LEU A 117 -26.24 3.19 0.31
CA LEU A 117 -26.13 2.55 1.64
C LEU A 117 -24.71 2.71 2.20
N SER A 118 -23.69 2.48 1.37
CA SER A 118 -22.29 2.68 1.77
C SER A 118 -22.00 4.14 2.10
N ARG A 119 -22.50 5.07 1.28
CA ARG A 119 -22.27 6.52 1.42
C ARG A 119 -22.97 7.10 2.66
N TYR A 120 -24.24 6.78 2.85
CA TYR A 120 -25.08 7.47 3.85
C TYR A 120 -25.17 6.74 5.19
N LEU A 121 -24.86 5.45 5.26
CA LEU A 121 -24.99 4.68 6.51
C LEU A 121 -23.66 4.09 6.98
N ALA A 122 -22.98 3.29 6.15
CA ALA A 122 -21.79 2.56 6.60
C ALA A 122 -20.59 3.48 6.83
N LYS A 123 -20.28 4.37 5.89
CA LYS A 123 -19.10 5.25 6.00
C LYS A 123 -19.17 6.26 7.14
N PRO A 124 -20.30 6.92 7.44
CA PRO A 124 -20.37 7.79 8.61
C PRO A 124 -20.04 7.07 9.93
N ILE A 125 -20.54 5.83 10.10
CA ILE A 125 -20.28 5.01 11.29
C ILE A 125 -18.80 4.59 11.35
N ILE A 126 -18.26 4.07 10.25
CA ILE A 126 -16.86 3.64 10.16
C ILE A 126 -15.91 4.82 10.31
N SER A 127 -16.23 5.96 9.68
CA SER A 127 -15.46 7.21 9.77
C SER A 127 -15.43 7.74 11.18
N ARG A 128 -16.51 7.60 11.96
CA ARG A 128 -16.52 7.99 13.38
C ARG A 128 -15.67 7.06 14.22
N LEU A 129 -15.77 5.74 13.99
CA LEU A 129 -15.03 4.72 14.75
C LEU A 129 -13.52 4.76 14.45
N LEU A 130 -13.15 5.01 13.20
CA LEU A 130 -11.78 4.98 12.69
C LEU A 130 -11.25 6.39 12.36
N ARG A 131 -11.85 7.44 12.90
CA ARG A 131 -11.52 8.85 12.60
C ARG A 131 -10.03 9.16 12.65
N HIS A 132 -9.33 8.60 13.64
CA HIS A 132 -7.91 8.84 13.82
C HIS A 132 -7.05 8.12 12.78
N ALA A 133 -7.41 6.88 12.43
CA ALA A 133 -6.73 6.15 11.38
C ALA A 133 -6.96 6.79 10.00
N PHE A 134 -8.18 7.29 9.73
CA PHE A 134 -8.43 8.04 8.50
C PHE A 134 -7.72 9.39 8.45
N ALA A 135 -7.65 10.11 9.57
CA ALA A 135 -6.87 11.35 9.64
C ALA A 135 -5.38 11.09 9.39
N ASP A 136 -4.81 10.04 9.98
CA ASP A 136 -3.41 9.65 9.77
C ASP A 136 -3.15 9.27 8.30
N MET A 137 -4.02 8.46 7.70
CA MET A 137 -3.92 8.13 6.27
C MET A 137 -4.08 9.36 5.38
N ALA A 138 -4.99 10.28 5.70
CA ALA A 138 -5.18 11.50 4.90
C ALA A 138 -3.91 12.36 4.90
N GLU A 139 -3.27 12.52 6.06
CA GLU A 139 -2.02 13.26 6.20
C GLU A 139 -0.84 12.52 5.53
N MET A 140 -0.77 11.19 5.66
CA MET A 140 0.17 10.35 4.93
C MET A 140 0.05 10.57 3.41
N GLU A 141 -1.17 10.53 2.88
CA GLU A 141 -1.39 10.75 1.45
C GLU A 141 -1.06 12.20 1.03
N ALA A 142 -1.35 13.20 1.86
CA ALA A 142 -0.99 14.59 1.59
C ALA A 142 0.53 14.76 1.45
N ARG A 143 1.31 14.13 2.35
CA ARG A 143 2.78 14.14 2.30
C ARG A 143 3.32 13.44 1.05
N ILE A 144 2.74 12.31 0.67
CA ILE A 144 3.10 11.61 -0.57
C ILE A 144 2.83 12.52 -1.78
N ARG A 145 1.64 13.13 -1.87
CA ARG A 145 1.28 14.01 -2.99
C ARG A 145 2.18 15.24 -3.11
N ALA A 146 2.61 15.80 -1.98
CA ALA A 146 3.52 16.94 -1.94
C ALA A 146 4.98 16.57 -2.20
N SER A 147 5.32 15.28 -2.26
CA SER A 147 6.68 14.83 -2.52
C SER A 147 7.03 14.88 -4.00
N ASP A 148 8.32 14.88 -4.30
CA ASP A 148 8.91 14.80 -5.65
C ASP A 148 9.14 13.35 -6.12
N ARG A 149 8.47 12.38 -5.47
CA ARG A 149 8.57 10.95 -5.77
C ARG A 149 7.64 10.55 -6.91
N ASP A 150 7.99 9.46 -7.58
CA ASP A 150 7.16 8.84 -8.60
C ASP A 150 6.16 7.91 -7.89
N TRP A 151 5.13 8.50 -7.28
CA TRP A 151 4.23 7.82 -6.34
C TRP A 151 2.96 7.29 -6.99
N THR A 152 2.39 6.23 -6.41
CA THR A 152 1.03 5.74 -6.67
C THR A 152 0.38 5.35 -5.35
N ILE A 153 -0.83 5.85 -5.08
CA ILE A 153 -1.58 5.53 -3.86
C ILE A 153 -2.69 4.55 -4.20
N LEU A 154 -2.72 3.40 -3.53
CA LEU A 154 -3.75 2.38 -3.67
C LEU A 154 -4.77 2.48 -2.53
N ARG A 155 -6.05 2.58 -2.88
CA ARG A 155 -7.18 2.67 -1.92
C ARG A 155 -8.06 1.41 -2.00
N PRO A 156 -7.74 0.34 -1.26
CA PRO A 156 -8.60 -0.82 -1.15
C PRO A 156 -9.84 -0.55 -0.28
N PRO A 157 -10.95 -1.27 -0.48
CA PRO A 157 -12.08 -1.35 0.43
C PRO A 157 -11.78 -2.36 1.55
N ARG A 158 -12.80 -3.07 2.05
CA ARG A 158 -12.61 -4.07 3.11
C ARG A 158 -11.66 -5.19 2.67
N LEU A 159 -10.55 -5.36 3.39
CA LEU A 159 -9.59 -6.41 3.09
C LEU A 159 -9.93 -7.74 3.75
N LEU A 160 -9.97 -8.79 2.94
CA LEU A 160 -10.24 -10.16 3.34
C LEU A 160 -8.96 -11.01 3.26
N ASP A 161 -8.86 -12.00 4.14
CA ASP A 161 -7.83 -13.03 4.10
C ASP A 161 -8.25 -14.16 3.12
N GLY A 162 -7.28 -14.95 2.65
CA GLY A 162 -7.51 -16.03 1.67
C GLY A 162 -6.71 -15.85 0.37
N PRO A 163 -6.81 -16.82 -0.57
CA PRO A 163 -5.90 -16.94 -1.72
C PRO A 163 -6.07 -15.86 -2.81
N GLY A 164 -7.11 -15.04 -2.75
CA GLY A 164 -7.44 -14.10 -3.83
C GLY A 164 -7.93 -14.80 -5.10
N ARG A 165 -8.16 -14.01 -6.15
CA ARG A 165 -8.65 -14.47 -7.45
C ARG A 165 -7.65 -14.26 -8.58
N GLY A 166 -6.47 -13.71 -8.26
CA GLY A 166 -5.43 -13.33 -9.23
C GLY A 166 -5.84 -12.15 -10.12
N ARG A 167 -6.82 -11.35 -9.70
CA ARG A 167 -7.35 -10.22 -10.48
C ARG A 167 -8.12 -9.23 -9.61
N TYR A 168 -8.21 -8.00 -10.07
CA TYR A 168 -8.95 -6.92 -9.42
C TYR A 168 -9.51 -5.93 -10.46
N ARG A 169 -10.49 -5.13 -10.04
CA ARG A 169 -10.93 -3.93 -10.76
C ARG A 169 -10.26 -2.71 -10.17
N SER A 170 -9.99 -1.71 -10.99
CA SER A 170 -9.40 -0.44 -10.56
C SER A 170 -10.20 0.75 -11.08
N ARG A 171 -10.10 1.88 -10.38
CA ARG A 171 -10.64 3.16 -10.82
C ARG A 171 -9.74 4.28 -10.33
N ARG A 172 -9.36 5.19 -11.24
CA ARG A 172 -8.69 6.45 -10.87
C ARG A 172 -9.71 7.42 -10.28
N ASP A 173 -9.30 8.14 -9.25
CA ASP A 173 -10.05 9.27 -8.68
C ASP A 173 -11.51 8.95 -8.31
N GLY A 174 -11.70 7.88 -7.54
CA GLY A 174 -13.00 7.46 -7.01
C GLY A 174 -13.00 5.98 -6.64
N ASN A 175 -14.06 5.51 -5.99
CA ASN A 175 -14.18 4.10 -5.62
C ASN A 175 -14.65 3.25 -6.80
N VAL A 176 -14.19 2.00 -6.81
CA VAL A 176 -14.71 0.97 -7.73
C VAL A 176 -16.17 0.72 -7.36
N ARG A 177 -17.06 0.93 -8.33
CA ARG A 177 -18.51 0.79 -8.12
C ARG A 177 -18.88 -0.68 -7.89
N TRP A 178 -19.83 -0.89 -6.98
CA TRP A 178 -20.46 -2.19 -6.70
C TRP A 178 -19.50 -3.28 -6.17
N SER A 179 -18.35 -2.89 -5.61
CA SER A 179 -17.40 -3.83 -5.01
C SER A 179 -16.79 -3.26 -3.74
N TYR A 180 -17.02 -3.96 -2.61
CA TYR A 180 -16.75 -3.47 -1.26
C TYR A 180 -15.72 -4.31 -0.51
N SER A 181 -15.07 -5.25 -1.19
CA SER A 181 -14.01 -6.06 -0.61
C SER A 181 -12.92 -6.39 -1.62
N LEU A 182 -11.76 -6.76 -1.11
CA LEU A 182 -10.62 -7.25 -1.90
C LEU A 182 -9.81 -8.23 -1.04
N ALA A 183 -9.33 -9.32 -1.63
CA ALA A 183 -8.40 -10.21 -0.94
C ALA A 183 -7.02 -9.56 -0.84
N ARG A 184 -6.30 -9.78 0.26
CA ARG A 184 -4.93 -9.23 0.42
C ARG A 184 -3.97 -9.73 -0.65
N ALA A 185 -4.14 -10.96 -1.13
CA ALA A 185 -3.37 -11.50 -2.25
C ALA A 185 -3.60 -10.73 -3.56
N ASP A 186 -4.85 -10.32 -3.85
CA ASP A 186 -5.16 -9.50 -5.04
C ASP A 186 -4.70 -8.05 -4.87
N LEU A 187 -4.71 -7.51 -3.65
CA LEU A 187 -4.09 -6.21 -3.37
C LEU A 187 -2.58 -6.26 -3.58
N ALA A 188 -1.91 -7.35 -3.18
CA ALA A 188 -0.49 -7.54 -3.43
C ALA A 188 -0.16 -7.53 -4.93
N LEU A 189 -0.99 -8.18 -5.75
CA LEU A 189 -0.90 -8.07 -7.21
C LEU A 189 -1.03 -6.60 -7.66
N ALA A 190 -2.05 -5.88 -7.17
CA ALA A 190 -2.24 -4.48 -7.53
C ALA A 190 -1.08 -3.56 -7.12
N VAL A 191 -0.37 -3.86 -6.03
CA VAL A 191 0.83 -3.13 -5.61
C VAL A 191 1.96 -3.33 -6.62
N LEU A 192 2.19 -4.57 -7.08
CA LEU A 192 3.23 -4.85 -8.06
C LEU A 192 2.89 -4.28 -9.43
N ASP A 193 1.64 -4.40 -9.86
CA ASP A 193 1.16 -3.81 -11.11
C ASP A 193 1.31 -2.29 -11.09
N ALA A 194 0.97 -1.64 -9.96
CA ALA A 194 1.23 -0.23 -9.77
C ALA A 194 2.73 0.07 -9.88
N ILE A 195 3.60 -0.64 -9.14
CA ILE A 195 5.05 -0.43 -9.19
C ILE A 195 5.59 -0.48 -10.64
N ALA A 196 5.13 -1.44 -11.44
CA ALA A 196 5.56 -1.64 -12.83
C ALA A 196 4.95 -0.65 -13.84
N ASP A 197 3.73 -0.16 -13.60
CA ASP A 197 3.00 0.73 -14.52
C ASP A 197 3.37 2.21 -14.31
N ALA A 198 4.21 2.74 -15.19
CA ALA A 198 4.59 4.16 -15.19
C ALA A 198 3.40 5.11 -15.40
N SER A 199 2.32 4.67 -16.06
CA SER A 199 1.13 5.51 -16.26
C SER A 199 0.41 5.80 -14.94
N SER A 200 0.65 4.99 -13.90
CA SER A 200 0.04 5.14 -12.57
C SER A 200 0.78 6.15 -11.68
N ILE A 201 1.90 6.73 -12.14
CA ILE A 201 2.64 7.77 -11.42
C ILE A 201 1.75 9.01 -11.24
N GLY A 202 1.77 9.57 -10.02
CA GLY A 202 0.97 10.74 -9.64
C GLY A 202 -0.51 10.45 -9.46
N ALA A 203 -0.93 9.18 -9.44
CA ALA A 203 -2.33 8.80 -9.40
C ALA A 203 -2.75 8.17 -8.07
N THR A 204 -3.99 8.43 -7.67
CA THR A 204 -4.68 7.66 -6.63
C THR A 204 -5.65 6.68 -7.27
N ILE A 205 -5.48 5.39 -6.99
CA ILE A 205 -6.19 4.29 -7.63
C ILE A 205 -6.94 3.49 -6.58
N SER A 206 -8.26 3.44 -6.66
CA SER A 206 -9.04 2.50 -5.85
C SER A 206 -9.03 1.14 -6.51
N VAL A 207 -8.93 0.08 -5.71
CA VAL A 207 -8.88 -1.30 -6.18
C VAL A 207 -9.89 -2.15 -5.43
N ALA A 208 -10.65 -3.00 -6.10
CA ALA A 208 -11.64 -3.86 -5.47
C ALA A 208 -11.80 -5.19 -6.21
N ALA A 209 -12.43 -6.17 -5.58
CA ALA A 209 -12.63 -7.48 -6.19
C ALA A 209 -13.48 -7.37 -7.47
N GLY A 210 -13.11 -8.12 -8.50
CA GLY A 210 -13.85 -8.21 -9.74
C GLY A 210 -12.96 -8.57 -10.91
N THR A 211 -13.57 -8.82 -12.06
CA THR A 211 -12.86 -8.96 -13.34
C THR A 211 -12.60 -7.56 -13.90
N PRO A 212 -11.38 -7.25 -14.38
CA PRO A 212 -11.10 -5.97 -15.01
C PRO A 212 -12.12 -5.67 -16.11
N ASP A 213 -12.61 -4.44 -16.19
CA ASP A 213 -13.55 -4.05 -17.24
C ASP A 213 -12.83 -4.15 -18.60
N SER A 214 -13.40 -4.87 -19.56
CA SER A 214 -12.78 -5.18 -20.87
C SER A 214 -12.58 -3.95 -21.78
N SER A 215 -12.92 -2.75 -21.32
CA SER A 215 -12.90 -1.51 -22.09
C SER A 215 -11.64 -0.64 -21.89
N ALA A 216 -10.65 -1.08 -21.11
CA ALA A 216 -9.43 -0.28 -20.86
C ALA A 216 -8.30 -0.50 -21.90
N GLY A 217 -8.58 -1.15 -23.04
CA GLY A 217 -7.60 -1.52 -24.06
C GLY A 217 -7.68 -0.76 -25.39
N ALA A 218 -8.23 0.45 -25.41
CA ALA A 218 -8.40 1.21 -26.66
C ALA A 218 -8.08 2.70 -26.51
N HIS A 219 -6.84 3.04 -26.15
CA HIS A 219 -6.22 4.27 -26.63
C HIS A 219 -4.75 3.96 -26.96
N ARG A 220 -4.51 3.74 -28.25
CA ARG A 220 -3.20 3.88 -28.88
C ARG A 220 -2.92 5.36 -29.12
#